data_AF-A0A2M6Y893-F1
#
_entry.id   AF-A0A2M6Y893-F1
#
_cell.length_a   1.000
_cell.length_b   1.000
_cell.length_c   1.000
_cell.angle_alpha   90.00
_cell.angle_beta   90.00
_cell.angle_gamma   90.00
#
_symmetry.space_group_name_H-M   'P 1'
#
loop_
_entity.id
_entity.type
_entity.pdbx_description
1 polymer ?
#
loop_
_entity_poly.entity_id
_entity_poly.type
_entity_poly.pdbx_seq_one_letter_code
_entity_poly.pdbx_strand_id
1 'polypeptide(L)'
;MSDIANMGHLFEAISASLENGDRLLEDAQYLLDFERYPTAYALSILAQEEFAKAFLLHLIDAGAIPWNSEVRRTLRDHTCKQLFAVVMDFLEPDFDEFIRRLKGDKSMDLRFPARISGALNIIRYEKVPRQDESAWKMESDPSCDPQAREVADGQIDKRKQDALYVRLAKNGQVASIPSRIGATEATEEFEKAARLGRVLSRHEGEISCTFSLEYEMIAETFKVLFELQSVEEYNKHWWA
;
A
#
# COMPACT_ATOMS: atom_id res chain seq x y z
N MET A 1 26.16 -11.81 14.14
CA MET A 1 26.08 -10.46 14.74
C MET A 1 25.47 -9.44 13.78
N SER A 2 25.58 -9.59 12.45
CA SER A 2 24.95 -8.71 11.46
C SER A 2 23.42 -8.81 11.40
N ASP A 3 22.86 -10.01 11.48
CA ASP A 3 21.43 -10.21 11.17
C ASP A 3 20.50 -9.82 12.33
N ILE A 4 20.90 -10.09 13.58
CA ILE A 4 20.15 -9.70 14.79
C ILE A 4 20.14 -8.18 14.96
N ALA A 5 21.26 -7.51 14.67
CA ALA A 5 21.33 -6.04 14.69
C ALA A 5 20.43 -5.44 13.60
N ASN A 6 20.37 -6.07 12.42
CA ASN A 6 19.52 -5.65 11.32
C ASN A 6 18.01 -5.85 11.64
N MET A 7 17.64 -6.93 12.34
CA MET A 7 16.27 -7.17 12.81
C MET A 7 15.81 -6.14 13.85
N GLY A 8 16.68 -5.75 14.80
CA GLY A 8 16.37 -4.70 15.78
C GLY A 8 16.06 -3.34 15.12
N HIS A 9 16.83 -2.97 14.08
CA HIS A 9 16.59 -1.73 13.34
C HIS A 9 15.34 -1.77 12.47
N LEU A 10 14.95 -2.93 11.93
CA LEU A 10 13.70 -3.08 11.17
C LEU A 10 12.50 -2.91 12.09
N PHE A 11 12.50 -3.55 13.26
CA PHE A 11 11.43 -3.39 14.25
C PHE A 11 11.25 -1.92 14.65
N GLU A 12 12.34 -1.23 15.00
CA GLU A 12 12.31 0.21 15.33
C GLU A 12 11.73 1.05 14.18
N ALA A 13 12.12 0.76 12.94
CA ALA A 13 11.65 1.49 11.76
C ALA A 13 10.16 1.23 11.47
N ILE A 14 9.68 0.00 11.63
CA ILE A 14 8.26 -0.34 11.50
C ILE A 14 7.47 0.40 12.58
N SER A 15 7.89 0.29 13.84
CA SER A 15 7.19 0.92 14.97
C SER A 15 7.13 2.45 14.82
N ALA A 16 8.25 3.10 14.47
CA ALA A 16 8.27 4.54 14.22
C ALA A 16 7.38 4.98 13.04
N SER A 17 7.27 4.15 12.01
CA SER A 17 6.38 4.44 10.87
C SER A 17 4.91 4.31 11.27
N LEU A 18 4.55 3.29 12.06
CA LEU A 18 3.20 3.12 12.61
C LEU A 18 2.82 4.28 13.53
N GLU A 19 3.68 4.65 14.47
CA GLU A 19 3.46 5.78 15.39
C GLU A 19 3.26 7.11 14.65
N ASN A 20 4.05 7.35 13.60
CA ASN A 20 3.87 8.55 12.79
C ASN A 20 2.56 8.50 11.98
N GLY A 21 2.17 7.32 11.46
CA GLY A 21 0.89 7.11 10.80
C GLY A 21 -0.30 7.39 11.73
N ASP A 22 -0.26 6.88 12.96
CA ASP A 22 -1.30 7.13 13.97
C ASP A 22 -1.42 8.61 14.31
N ARG A 23 -0.29 9.28 14.55
CA ARG A 23 -0.27 10.72 14.84
C ARG A 23 -0.89 11.52 13.69
N LEU A 24 -0.56 11.20 12.44
CA LEU A 24 -1.15 11.85 11.26
C LEU A 24 -2.66 11.58 11.16
N LEU A 25 -3.09 10.37 11.49
CA LEU A 25 -4.51 10.00 11.48
C LEU A 25 -5.29 10.72 12.59
N GLU A 26 -4.72 10.84 13.78
CA GLU A 26 -5.28 11.62 14.90
C GLU A 26 -5.43 13.09 14.50
N ASP A 27 -4.38 13.70 13.92
CA ASP A 27 -4.42 15.06 13.39
C ASP A 27 -5.51 15.21 12.31
N ALA A 28 -5.67 14.21 11.43
CA ALA A 28 -6.70 14.19 10.40
C ALA A 28 -8.12 14.14 10.99
N GLN A 29 -8.34 13.34 12.05
CA GLN A 29 -9.63 13.27 12.75
C GLN A 29 -10.01 14.63 13.34
N TYR A 30 -9.08 15.30 14.03
CA TYR A 30 -9.35 16.63 14.56
C TYR A 30 -9.76 17.61 13.46
N LEU A 31 -9.08 17.57 12.31
CA LEU A 31 -9.42 18.43 11.18
C LEU A 31 -10.79 18.09 10.56
N LEU A 32 -11.18 16.82 10.50
CA LEU A 32 -12.53 16.43 10.08
C LEU A 32 -13.60 16.99 11.02
N ASP A 33 -13.38 16.89 12.34
CA ASP A 33 -14.32 17.38 13.36
C ASP A 33 -14.52 18.91 13.27
N PHE A 34 -13.50 19.63 12.82
CA PHE A 34 -13.55 21.08 12.54
C PHE A 34 -13.89 21.43 11.08
N GLU A 35 -14.38 20.46 10.29
CA GLU A 35 -14.79 20.64 8.89
C GLU A 35 -13.66 21.18 7.97
N ARG A 36 -12.40 20.91 8.33
CA ARG A 36 -11.20 21.24 7.54
C ARG A 36 -10.84 20.12 6.57
N TYR A 37 -11.81 19.77 5.73
CA TYR A 37 -11.76 18.59 4.85
C TYR A 37 -10.52 18.48 3.95
N PRO A 38 -10.03 19.54 3.28
CA PRO A 38 -8.88 19.39 2.38
C PRO A 38 -7.60 19.00 3.13
N THR A 39 -7.36 19.58 4.30
CA THR A 39 -6.18 19.26 5.10
C THR A 39 -6.33 17.89 5.76
N ALA A 40 -7.53 17.55 6.26
CA ALA A 40 -7.82 16.22 6.77
C ALA A 40 -7.54 15.14 5.71
N TYR A 41 -8.04 15.33 4.48
CA TYR A 41 -7.78 14.44 3.35
C TYR A 41 -6.28 14.24 3.12
N ALA A 42 -5.51 15.32 3.06
CA ALA A 42 -4.07 15.23 2.83
C ALA A 42 -3.33 14.45 3.93
N LEU A 43 -3.71 14.68 5.20
CA LEU A 43 -3.13 13.95 6.33
C LEU A 43 -3.53 12.47 6.33
N SER A 44 -4.76 12.14 5.97
CA SER A 44 -5.20 10.75 5.81
C SER A 44 -4.37 10.01 4.75
N ILE A 45 -4.11 10.64 3.59
CA ILE A 45 -3.24 10.04 2.57
C ILE A 45 -1.79 9.88 3.08
N LEU A 46 -1.27 10.85 3.83
CA LEU A 46 0.07 10.73 4.43
C LEU A 46 0.13 9.60 5.45
N ALA A 47 -0.91 9.43 6.28
CA ALA A 47 -1.02 8.31 7.21
C ALA A 47 -1.01 6.97 6.46
N GLN A 48 -1.78 6.84 5.38
CA GLN A 48 -1.76 5.66 4.50
C GLN A 48 -0.34 5.36 3.98
N GLU A 49 0.43 6.37 3.59
CA GLU A 49 1.82 6.16 3.14
C GLU A 49 2.74 5.65 4.25
N GLU A 50 2.57 6.12 5.48
CA GLU A 50 3.37 5.66 6.63
C GLU A 50 3.01 4.23 7.02
N PHE A 51 1.72 3.87 7.02
CA PHE A 51 1.28 2.49 7.23
C PHE A 51 1.76 1.56 6.10
N ALA A 52 1.70 2.00 4.84
CA ALA A 52 2.24 1.24 3.71
C ALA A 52 3.74 1.03 3.78
N LYS A 53 4.49 2.03 4.29
CA LYS A 53 5.93 1.90 4.55
C LYS A 53 6.19 0.86 5.64
N ALA A 54 5.44 0.91 6.74
CA ALA A 54 5.52 -0.08 7.81
C ALA A 54 5.23 -1.50 7.29
N PHE A 55 4.22 -1.65 6.44
CA PHE A 55 3.87 -2.93 5.82
C PHE A 55 4.96 -3.47 4.88
N LEU A 56 5.55 -2.63 4.03
CA LEU A 56 6.70 -3.01 3.22
C LEU A 56 7.88 -3.48 4.09
N LEU A 57 8.20 -2.75 5.16
CA LEU A 57 9.24 -3.16 6.11
C LEU A 57 8.91 -4.48 6.81
N HIS A 58 7.65 -4.71 7.14
CA HIS A 58 7.20 -5.99 7.70
C HIS A 58 7.36 -7.16 6.73
N LEU A 59 7.03 -6.97 5.44
CA LEU A 59 7.27 -8.00 4.41
C LEU A 59 8.76 -8.33 4.23
N ILE A 60 9.64 -7.36 4.48
CA ILE A 60 11.10 -7.58 4.46
C ILE A 60 11.52 -8.39 5.69
N ASP A 61 11.03 -8.03 6.87
CA ASP A 61 11.30 -8.75 8.12
C ASP A 61 10.80 -10.21 8.06
N ALA A 62 9.63 -10.42 7.44
CA ALA A 62 9.05 -11.75 7.17
C ALA A 62 9.77 -12.54 6.05
N GLY A 63 10.78 -11.97 5.40
CA GLY A 63 11.51 -12.60 4.30
C GLY A 63 10.71 -12.77 3.01
N ALA A 64 9.59 -12.05 2.85
CA ALA A 64 8.80 -12.04 1.63
C ALA A 64 9.37 -11.12 0.54
N ILE A 65 10.13 -10.09 0.94
CA ILE A 65 10.81 -9.15 0.05
C ILE A 65 12.28 -9.00 0.49
N PRO A 66 13.26 -9.04 -0.42
CA PRO A 66 14.68 -8.91 -0.05
C PRO A 66 15.06 -7.46 0.29
N TRP A 67 15.95 -7.27 1.25
CA TRP A 67 16.55 -5.95 1.51
C TRP A 67 17.65 -5.62 0.50
N ASN A 68 17.39 -4.71 -0.45
CA ASN A 68 18.37 -4.27 -1.45
C ASN A 68 18.25 -2.76 -1.78
N SER A 69 19.09 -2.24 -2.68
CA SER A 69 19.07 -0.81 -3.07
C SER A 69 17.74 -0.35 -3.66
N GLU A 70 17.11 -1.18 -4.49
CA GLU A 70 15.86 -0.84 -5.16
C GLU A 70 14.69 -0.80 -4.18
N VAL A 71 14.61 -1.77 -3.27
CA VAL A 71 13.61 -1.77 -2.18
C VAL A 71 13.83 -0.59 -1.22
N ARG A 72 15.08 -0.21 -0.95
CA ARG A 72 15.35 1.02 -0.17
C ARG A 72 14.88 2.29 -0.88
N ARG A 73 14.95 2.32 -2.21
CA ARG A 73 14.44 3.44 -3.02
C ARG A 73 12.92 3.52 -2.95
N THR A 74 12.22 2.39 -2.97
CA THR A 74 10.74 2.39 -2.94
C THR A 74 10.15 2.87 -1.63
N LEU A 75 10.86 2.73 -0.50
CA LEU A 75 10.45 3.35 0.77
C LEU A 75 10.30 4.89 0.70
N ARG A 76 10.92 5.53 -0.30
CA ARG A 76 10.84 6.98 -0.55
C ARG A 76 9.93 7.34 -1.72
N ASP A 77 9.42 6.36 -2.46
CA ASP A 77 8.52 6.58 -3.59
C ASP A 77 7.08 6.62 -3.09
N HIS A 78 6.47 7.81 -3.14
CA HIS A 78 5.07 8.02 -2.76
C HIS A 78 4.12 7.12 -3.56
N THR A 79 4.31 6.98 -4.87
CA THR A 79 3.45 6.15 -5.71
C THR A 79 3.56 4.66 -5.37
N CYS A 80 4.77 4.18 -5.01
CA CYS A 80 4.95 2.81 -4.57
C CYS A 80 4.24 2.55 -3.23
N LYS A 81 4.35 3.47 -2.26
CA LYS A 81 3.60 3.38 -1.00
C LYS A 81 2.09 3.38 -1.22
N GLN A 82 1.59 4.17 -2.17
CA GLN A 82 0.16 4.16 -2.52
C GLN A 82 -0.27 2.83 -3.16
N LEU A 83 0.57 2.18 -3.96
CA LEU A 83 0.28 0.82 -4.46
C LEU A 83 0.25 -0.20 -3.33
N PHE A 84 1.14 -0.10 -2.35
CA PHE A 84 1.07 -0.92 -1.13
C PHE A 84 -0.21 -0.65 -0.32
N ALA A 85 -0.67 0.60 -0.24
CA ALA A 85 -1.95 0.93 0.38
C ALA A 85 -3.14 0.25 -0.32
N VAL A 86 -3.10 0.08 -1.65
CA VAL A 86 -4.11 -0.70 -2.40
C VAL A 86 -4.06 -2.18 -2.02
N VAL A 87 -2.87 -2.75 -1.84
CA VAL A 87 -2.72 -4.14 -1.37
C VAL A 87 -3.23 -4.30 0.05
N MET A 88 -2.93 -3.35 0.95
CA MET A 88 -3.39 -3.38 2.33
C MET A 88 -4.92 -3.24 2.46
N ASP A 89 -5.55 -2.41 1.63
CA ASP A 89 -7.02 -2.25 1.60
C ASP A 89 -7.74 -3.55 1.18
N PHE A 90 -7.06 -4.44 0.45
CA PHE A 90 -7.58 -5.78 0.18
C PHE A 90 -7.54 -6.70 1.40
N LEU A 91 -6.52 -6.55 2.26
CA LEU A 91 -6.36 -7.32 3.50
C LEU A 91 -7.35 -6.89 4.59
N GLU A 92 -7.68 -5.61 4.65
CA GLU A 92 -8.64 -5.04 5.61
C GLU A 92 -9.77 -4.28 4.85
N PRO A 93 -10.71 -5.03 4.22
CA PRO A 93 -11.78 -4.43 3.43
C PRO A 93 -12.76 -3.63 4.31
N ASP A 94 -13.48 -2.69 3.70
CA ASP A 94 -14.63 -2.07 4.36
C ASP A 94 -15.77 -3.08 4.61
N PHE A 95 -16.74 -2.67 5.43
CA PHE A 95 -17.84 -3.55 5.83
C PHE A 95 -18.69 -4.02 4.62
N ASP A 96 -18.89 -3.18 3.62
CA ASP A 96 -19.70 -3.53 2.46
C ASP A 96 -18.99 -4.57 1.57
N GLU A 97 -17.69 -4.40 1.35
CA GLU A 97 -16.83 -5.36 0.67
C GLU A 97 -16.70 -6.66 1.47
N PHE A 98 -16.55 -6.59 2.79
CA PHE A 98 -16.56 -7.78 3.66
C PHE A 98 -17.87 -8.57 3.50
N ILE A 99 -19.02 -7.91 3.56
CA ILE A 99 -20.32 -8.55 3.36
C ILE A 99 -20.48 -9.07 1.93
N ARG A 100 -19.95 -8.38 0.93
CA ARG A 100 -19.93 -8.82 -0.47
C ARG A 100 -19.14 -10.11 -0.63
N ARG A 101 -17.94 -10.20 -0.05
CA ARG A 101 -17.12 -11.42 -0.02
C ARG A 101 -17.85 -12.57 0.68
N LEU A 102 -18.47 -12.30 1.83
CA LEU A 102 -19.23 -13.31 2.59
C LEU A 102 -20.46 -13.84 1.83
N LYS A 103 -21.16 -12.98 1.10
CA LYS A 103 -22.32 -13.34 0.26
C LYS A 103 -21.91 -13.98 -1.08
N GLY A 104 -20.66 -13.75 -1.50
CA GLY A 104 -20.17 -13.98 -2.85
C GLY A 104 -19.70 -15.39 -3.15
N ASP A 105 -19.22 -16.19 -2.19
CA ASP A 105 -18.68 -17.50 -2.57
C ASP A 105 -18.72 -18.64 -1.53
N LYS A 106 -19.18 -19.80 -2.01
CA LYS A 106 -19.04 -21.14 -1.41
C LYS A 106 -17.96 -21.98 -2.13
N SER A 107 -17.22 -21.38 -3.06
CA SER A 107 -16.02 -21.94 -3.69
C SER A 107 -14.84 -20.99 -3.46
N MET A 108 -13.69 -21.51 -3.02
CA MET A 108 -12.51 -20.67 -2.79
C MET A 108 -11.89 -20.31 -4.14
N ASP A 109 -12.38 -19.26 -4.80
CA ASP A 109 -11.65 -18.66 -5.91
C ASP A 109 -10.44 -17.89 -5.35
N LEU A 110 -9.29 -18.55 -5.24
CA LEU A 110 -8.03 -18.01 -4.72
C LEU A 110 -7.35 -17.03 -5.72
N ARG A 111 -8.13 -16.34 -6.56
CA ARG A 111 -7.61 -15.34 -7.51
C ARG A 111 -7.74 -13.94 -6.93
N PHE A 112 -6.65 -13.19 -6.98
CA PHE A 112 -6.69 -11.78 -6.63
C PHE A 112 -7.64 -11.00 -7.56
N PRO A 113 -8.37 -10.01 -7.03
CA PRO A 113 -9.04 -9.02 -7.86
C PRO A 113 -8.04 -8.36 -8.82
N ALA A 114 -8.49 -8.01 -10.04
CA ALA A 114 -7.62 -7.48 -11.10
C ALA A 114 -6.78 -6.27 -10.64
N ARG A 115 -7.38 -5.38 -9.83
CA ARG A 115 -6.71 -4.22 -9.22
C ARG A 115 -5.51 -4.63 -8.36
N ILE A 116 -5.62 -5.71 -7.58
CA ILE A 116 -4.57 -6.20 -6.69
C ILE A 116 -3.45 -6.84 -7.51
N SER A 117 -3.79 -7.70 -8.47
CA SER A 117 -2.82 -8.26 -9.42
C SER A 117 -2.06 -7.17 -10.19
N GLY A 118 -2.77 -6.12 -10.62
CA GLY A 118 -2.17 -4.95 -11.27
C GLY A 118 -1.19 -4.22 -10.35
N ALA A 119 -1.58 -3.97 -9.10
CA ALA A 119 -0.72 -3.31 -8.13
C ALA A 119 0.56 -4.11 -7.84
N LEU A 120 0.44 -5.42 -7.62
CA LEU A 120 1.58 -6.33 -7.40
C LEU A 120 2.55 -6.33 -8.59
N ASN A 121 2.02 -6.41 -9.82
CA ASN A 121 2.84 -6.36 -11.03
C ASN A 121 3.57 -5.02 -11.17
N ILE A 122 2.91 -3.89 -10.96
CA ILE A 122 3.56 -2.57 -11.04
C ILE A 122 4.64 -2.44 -9.97
N ILE A 123 4.36 -2.85 -8.73
CA ILE A 123 5.35 -2.81 -7.64
C ILE A 123 6.61 -3.56 -8.06
N ARG A 124 6.46 -4.80 -8.57
CA ARG A 124 7.61 -5.63 -8.91
C ARG A 124 8.35 -5.17 -10.15
N TYR A 125 7.64 -4.90 -11.24
CA TYR A 125 8.26 -4.75 -12.56
C TYR A 125 8.61 -3.30 -12.90
N GLU A 126 7.92 -2.33 -12.30
CA GLU A 126 8.17 -0.90 -12.58
C GLU A 126 8.83 -0.17 -11.42
N LYS A 127 8.41 -0.44 -10.18
CA LYS A 127 8.89 0.30 -9.00
C LYS A 127 10.15 -0.32 -8.37
N VAL A 128 10.30 -1.64 -8.43
CA VAL A 128 11.48 -2.37 -7.92
C VAL A 128 12.15 -3.15 -9.06
N PRO A 129 12.86 -2.47 -10.00
CA PRO A 129 13.42 -3.15 -11.16
C PRO A 129 14.41 -4.25 -10.78
N ARG A 130 14.51 -5.30 -11.62
CA ARG A 130 15.59 -6.30 -11.51
C ARG A 130 16.96 -5.61 -11.67
N GLN A 131 17.97 -6.12 -10.97
CA GLN A 131 19.34 -5.59 -11.08
C GLN A 131 19.92 -5.71 -12.51
N ASP A 132 19.40 -6.62 -13.33
CA ASP A 132 19.77 -6.74 -14.74
C ASP A 132 18.79 -5.97 -15.65
N GLU A 133 19.28 -4.89 -16.25
CA GLU A 133 18.58 -4.02 -17.21
C GLU A 133 18.04 -4.77 -18.46
N SER A 134 18.43 -6.03 -18.69
CA SER A 134 17.94 -6.85 -19.80
C SER A 134 16.55 -7.45 -19.58
N ALA A 135 15.96 -7.32 -18.38
CA ALA A 135 14.67 -7.93 -18.06
C ALA A 135 13.44 -7.14 -18.54
N TRP A 136 13.62 -5.93 -19.09
CA TRP A 136 12.53 -5.02 -19.53
C TRP A 136 11.78 -5.45 -20.81
N LYS A 137 11.87 -6.72 -21.21
CA LYS A 137 11.17 -7.23 -22.41
C LYS A 137 10.37 -8.47 -22.07
N MET A 138 9.26 -8.29 -21.35
CA MET A 138 8.11 -9.17 -21.61
C MET A 138 7.51 -8.73 -22.95
N GLU A 139 7.37 -9.66 -23.90
CA GLU A 139 6.87 -9.42 -25.27
C GLU A 139 5.44 -8.83 -25.32
N SER A 140 4.73 -8.89 -24.20
CA SER A 140 3.48 -8.17 -23.96
C SER A 140 3.46 -7.73 -22.51
N ASP A 141 3.45 -6.42 -22.28
CA ASP A 141 3.18 -5.86 -20.95
C ASP A 141 1.82 -6.43 -20.50
N PRO A 142 1.73 -7.19 -19.39
CA PRO A 142 0.47 -7.76 -18.96
C PRO A 142 -0.55 -6.63 -18.80
N SER A 143 -1.79 -6.81 -19.27
CA SER A 143 -2.79 -5.74 -19.21
C SER A 143 -2.97 -5.32 -17.75
N CYS A 144 -2.40 -4.19 -17.38
CA CYS A 144 -2.49 -3.67 -16.04
C CYS A 144 -3.90 -3.11 -15.83
N ASP A 145 -4.47 -3.40 -14.66
CA ASP A 145 -5.74 -2.81 -14.26
C ASP A 145 -5.66 -1.26 -14.29
N PRO A 146 -6.63 -0.56 -14.88
CA PRO A 146 -6.60 0.90 -15.00
C PRO A 146 -6.52 1.63 -13.65
N GLN A 147 -7.15 1.11 -12.60
CA GLN A 147 -7.13 1.76 -11.29
C GLN A 147 -5.75 1.63 -10.64
N ALA A 148 -5.11 0.48 -10.77
CA ALA A 148 -3.72 0.31 -10.33
C ALA A 148 -2.76 1.24 -11.10
N ARG A 149 -2.99 1.39 -12.41
CA ARG A 149 -2.22 2.31 -13.27
C ARG A 149 -2.38 3.78 -12.85
N GLU A 150 -3.60 4.23 -12.57
CA GLU A 150 -3.86 5.60 -12.09
C GLU A 150 -3.09 5.93 -10.80
N VAL A 151 -2.99 4.96 -9.88
CA VAL A 151 -2.16 5.10 -8.68
C VAL A 151 -0.68 5.23 -9.04
N ALA A 152 -0.19 4.37 -9.93
CA ALA A 152 1.21 4.38 -10.38
C ALA A 152 1.63 5.66 -11.10
N ASP A 153 0.68 6.27 -11.84
CA ASP A 153 0.83 7.54 -12.54
C ASP A 153 0.76 8.76 -11.61
N GLY A 154 0.54 8.54 -10.30
CA GLY A 154 0.61 9.57 -9.27
C GLY A 154 -0.67 10.41 -9.14
N GLN A 155 -1.84 9.90 -9.57
CA GLN A 155 -3.09 10.65 -9.41
C GLN A 155 -3.41 10.94 -7.93
N ILE A 156 -3.17 9.99 -7.03
CA ILE A 156 -3.36 10.18 -5.58
C ILE A 156 -2.41 11.26 -5.05
N ASP A 157 -1.12 11.23 -5.43
CA ASP A 157 -0.16 12.24 -4.97
C ASP A 157 -0.54 13.64 -5.47
N LYS A 158 -0.93 13.73 -6.74
CA LYS A 158 -1.45 14.96 -7.33
C LYS A 158 -2.70 15.49 -6.61
N ARG A 159 -3.62 14.60 -6.21
CA ARG A 159 -4.85 14.94 -5.48
C ARG A 159 -4.54 15.40 -4.05
N LYS A 160 -3.63 14.70 -3.35
CA LYS A 160 -3.07 15.10 -2.05
C LYS A 160 -2.42 16.50 -2.11
N GLN A 161 -1.69 16.81 -3.18
CA GLN A 161 -1.12 18.16 -3.38
C GLN A 161 -2.21 19.21 -3.62
N ASP A 162 -3.23 18.91 -4.44
CA ASP A 162 -4.37 19.81 -4.67
C ASP A 162 -5.18 20.11 -3.40
N ALA A 163 -5.11 19.21 -2.41
CA ALA A 163 -5.74 19.37 -1.11
C ALA A 163 -5.09 20.45 -0.23
N LEU A 164 -3.80 20.74 -0.47
CA LEU A 164 -3.02 21.71 0.31
C LEU A 164 -2.70 22.97 -0.48
N TYR A 165 -2.54 22.86 -1.79
CA TYR A 165 -2.03 23.93 -2.65
C TYR A 165 -3.01 24.31 -3.75
N VAL A 166 -3.00 25.59 -4.12
CA VAL A 166 -3.65 26.05 -5.36
C VAL A 166 -2.76 25.67 -6.53
N ARG A 167 -3.26 24.79 -7.40
CA ARG A 167 -2.55 24.43 -8.62
C ARG A 167 -2.85 25.44 -9.72
N LEU A 168 -1.81 25.93 -10.38
CA LEU A 168 -1.92 26.78 -11.56
C LEU A 168 -1.71 25.95 -12.85
N ALA A 169 -2.47 26.27 -13.88
CA ALA A 169 -2.26 25.77 -15.24
C ALA A 169 -1.07 26.49 -15.88
N LYS A 170 -0.56 25.94 -17.00
CA LYS A 170 0.57 26.50 -17.74
C LYS A 170 0.37 27.96 -18.19
N ASN A 171 -0.89 28.38 -18.36
CA ASN A 171 -1.27 29.74 -18.73
C ASN A 171 -1.47 30.68 -17.52
N GLY A 172 -1.12 30.24 -16.29
CA GLY A 172 -1.29 31.00 -15.06
C GLY A 172 -2.70 30.98 -14.47
N GLN A 173 -3.68 30.33 -15.10
CA GLN A 173 -5.03 30.20 -14.56
C GLN A 173 -5.09 29.19 -13.41
N VAL A 174 -6.03 29.39 -12.49
CA VAL A 174 -6.29 28.43 -11.40
C VAL A 174 -6.84 27.13 -11.99
N ALA A 175 -6.08 26.05 -11.84
CA ALA A 175 -6.45 24.70 -12.30
C ALA A 175 -7.17 23.90 -11.20
N SER A 176 -6.75 24.05 -9.94
CA SER A 176 -7.38 23.41 -8.77
C SER A 176 -7.22 24.26 -7.53
N ILE A 177 -8.17 24.14 -6.60
CA ILE A 177 -8.14 24.77 -5.29
C ILE A 177 -8.52 23.74 -4.22
N PRO A 178 -7.97 23.83 -3.00
CA PRO A 178 -8.26 22.91 -1.90
C PRO A 178 -9.75 22.71 -1.61
N SER A 179 -10.56 23.76 -1.70
CA SER A 179 -11.99 23.72 -1.39
C SER A 179 -12.83 22.82 -2.32
N ARG A 180 -12.21 22.18 -3.32
CA ARG A 180 -12.86 21.13 -4.13
C ARG A 180 -12.97 19.79 -3.40
N ILE A 181 -12.17 19.57 -2.36
CA ILE A 181 -12.27 18.37 -1.54
C ILE A 181 -13.35 18.61 -0.50
N GLY A 182 -14.40 17.80 -0.58
CA GLY A 182 -15.55 17.86 0.31
C GLY A 182 -15.44 16.88 1.48
N ALA A 183 -16.45 16.91 2.35
CA ALA A 183 -16.56 16.03 3.50
C ALA A 183 -16.47 14.55 3.13
N THR A 184 -17.24 14.11 2.12
CA THR A 184 -17.29 12.70 1.69
C THR A 184 -15.91 12.15 1.32
N GLU A 185 -15.19 12.83 0.42
CA GLU A 185 -13.85 12.41 -0.03
C GLU A 185 -12.84 12.39 1.14
N ALA A 186 -12.91 13.35 2.06
CA ALA A 186 -12.04 13.39 3.23
C ALA A 186 -12.35 12.28 4.24
N THR A 187 -13.63 12.00 4.49
CA THR A 187 -14.07 10.91 5.37
C THR A 187 -13.69 9.54 4.80
N GLU A 188 -13.89 9.31 3.50
CA GLU A 188 -13.53 8.03 2.85
C GLU A 188 -12.04 7.71 2.99
N GLU A 189 -11.16 8.68 2.73
CA GLU A 189 -9.71 8.47 2.88
C GLU A 189 -9.27 8.36 4.34
N PHE A 190 -9.95 9.04 5.25
CA PHE A 190 -9.73 8.88 6.70
C PHE A 190 -10.10 7.48 7.17
N GLU A 191 -11.29 7.00 6.83
CA GLU A 191 -11.74 5.67 7.20
C GLU A 191 -10.82 4.61 6.61
N LYS A 192 -10.42 4.76 5.35
CA LYS A 192 -9.42 3.90 4.72
C LYS A 192 -8.10 3.92 5.48
N ALA A 193 -7.55 5.08 5.80
CA ALA A 193 -6.33 5.20 6.60
C ALA A 193 -6.45 4.49 7.96
N ALA A 194 -7.59 4.66 8.64
CA ALA A 194 -7.89 3.98 9.90
C ALA A 194 -7.98 2.46 9.76
N ARG A 195 -8.47 1.94 8.63
CA ARG A 195 -8.41 0.50 8.32
C ARG A 195 -6.98 0.04 8.10
N LEU A 196 -6.20 0.74 7.27
CA LEU A 196 -4.81 0.36 6.98
C LEU A 196 -3.95 0.31 8.24
N GLY A 197 -4.16 1.22 9.18
CA GLY A 197 -3.46 1.23 10.48
C GLY A 197 -3.71 0.00 11.35
N ARG A 198 -4.75 -0.81 11.05
CA ARG A 198 -5.06 -2.06 11.75
C ARG A 198 -4.48 -3.32 11.10
N VAL A 199 -3.95 -3.21 9.88
CA VAL A 199 -3.35 -4.37 9.19
C VAL A 199 -2.18 -4.94 10.00
N LEU A 200 -1.39 -4.06 10.62
CA LEU A 200 -0.32 -4.42 11.55
C LEU A 200 -0.78 -4.16 13.00
N SER A 201 -0.85 -5.23 13.79
CA SER A 201 -1.12 -5.18 15.23
C SER A 201 0.17 -5.02 16.03
N ARG A 202 0.09 -4.27 17.14
CA ARG A 202 1.17 -4.05 18.09
C ARG A 202 0.77 -4.67 19.43
N HIS A 203 1.40 -5.77 19.81
CA HIS A 203 1.14 -6.44 21.08
C HIS A 203 2.46 -6.79 21.79
N GLU A 204 2.61 -6.36 23.03
CA GLU A 204 3.69 -6.79 23.95
C GLU A 204 5.12 -6.76 23.36
N GLY A 205 5.45 -5.76 22.54
CA GLY A 205 6.78 -5.65 21.93
C GLY A 205 6.97 -6.44 20.65
N GLU A 206 5.89 -7.01 20.11
CA GLU A 206 5.85 -7.65 18.80
C GLU A 206 4.93 -6.87 17.84
N ILE A 207 5.32 -6.87 16.56
CA ILE A 207 4.49 -6.37 15.46
C ILE A 207 4.11 -7.58 14.61
N SER A 208 2.82 -7.82 14.48
CA SER A 208 2.28 -8.91 13.67
C SER A 208 1.27 -8.39 12.67
N CYS A 209 1.22 -8.99 11.48
CA CYS A 209 0.10 -8.78 10.58
C CYS A 209 -1.08 -9.62 11.07
N THR A 210 -2.31 -9.15 10.85
CA THR A 210 -3.50 -9.99 11.02
C THR A 210 -3.34 -11.22 10.12
N PHE A 211 -3.10 -12.39 10.72
CA PHE A 211 -2.92 -13.63 9.99
C PHE A 211 -4.24 -14.00 9.31
N SER A 212 -4.30 -13.74 8.00
CA SER A 212 -5.38 -14.13 7.11
C SER A 212 -4.82 -14.92 5.94
N LEU A 213 -5.68 -15.72 5.31
CA LEU A 213 -5.33 -16.45 4.09
C LEU A 213 -4.85 -15.48 3.01
N GLU A 214 -5.50 -14.31 2.92
CA GLU A 214 -5.17 -13.25 1.99
C GLU A 214 -3.77 -12.68 2.24
N TYR A 215 -3.37 -12.51 3.50
CA TYR A 215 -2.00 -12.07 3.83
C TYR A 215 -0.97 -13.09 3.38
N GLU A 216 -1.18 -14.38 3.68
CA GLU A 216 -0.29 -15.45 3.26
C GLU A 216 -0.17 -15.48 1.73
N MET A 217 -1.29 -15.37 1.00
CA MET A 217 -1.28 -15.29 -0.46
C MET A 217 -0.43 -14.11 -0.97
N ILE A 218 -0.56 -12.92 -0.36
CA ILE A 218 0.23 -11.74 -0.74
C ILE A 218 1.71 -11.96 -0.47
N ALA A 219 2.06 -12.43 0.72
CA ALA A 219 3.45 -12.67 1.12
C ALA A 219 4.11 -13.73 0.22
N GLU A 220 3.42 -14.84 -0.05
CA GLU A 220 3.89 -15.90 -0.94
C GLU A 220 4.00 -15.40 -2.40
N THR A 221 3.04 -14.61 -2.87
CA THR A 221 3.11 -14.00 -4.21
C THR A 221 4.33 -13.08 -4.34
N PHE A 222 4.66 -12.30 -3.30
CA PHE A 222 5.88 -11.50 -3.30
C PHE A 222 7.14 -12.38 -3.36
N LYS A 223 7.20 -13.49 -2.61
CA LYS A 223 8.32 -14.43 -2.71
C LYS A 223 8.49 -14.96 -4.13
N VAL A 224 7.41 -15.29 -4.84
CA VAL A 224 7.48 -15.72 -6.25
C VAL A 224 8.00 -14.59 -7.12
N LEU A 225 7.40 -13.39 -7.00
CA LEU A 225 7.77 -12.22 -7.80
C LEU A 225 9.24 -11.82 -7.61
N PHE A 226 9.77 -11.97 -6.40
CA PHE A 226 11.16 -11.72 -6.06
C PHE A 226 12.10 -12.92 -6.23
N GLU A 227 11.63 -14.02 -6.82
CA GLU A 227 12.42 -15.24 -7.08
C GLU A 227 13.00 -15.87 -5.79
N LEU A 228 12.35 -15.64 -4.65
CA LEU A 228 12.67 -16.27 -3.38
C LEU A 228 12.05 -17.66 -3.24
N GLN A 229 11.06 -17.97 -4.08
CA GLN A 229 10.47 -19.30 -4.24
C GLN A 229 10.07 -19.56 -5.69
N SER A 230 9.95 -20.84 -6.06
CA SER A 230 9.49 -21.24 -7.39
C SER A 230 7.97 -21.17 -7.53
N VAL A 231 7.49 -21.03 -8.77
CA VAL A 231 6.05 -21.07 -9.09
C VAL A 231 5.48 -22.46 -8.80
N GLU A 232 6.27 -23.51 -8.97
CA GLU A 232 5.90 -24.88 -8.66
C GLU A 232 5.66 -25.08 -7.17
N GLU A 233 6.52 -24.54 -6.29
CA GLU A 233 6.35 -24.57 -4.83
C GLU A 233 5.09 -23.81 -4.41
N TYR A 234 4.89 -22.60 -4.95
CA TYR A 234 3.69 -21.81 -4.71
C TYR A 234 2.43 -22.57 -5.12
N ASN A 235 2.41 -23.16 -6.32
CA ASN A 235 1.24 -23.86 -6.83
C ASN A 235 0.92 -25.12 -6.04
N LYS A 236 1.93 -25.81 -5.50
CA LYS A 236 1.73 -26.96 -4.62
C LYS A 236 1.05 -26.57 -3.31
N HIS A 237 1.24 -25.34 -2.83
CA HIS A 237 0.64 -24.87 -1.58
C HIS A 237 -0.80 -24.38 -1.79
N TRP A 238 -1.08 -23.70 -2.90
CA TRP A 238 -2.37 -23.02 -3.13
C TRP A 238 -3.34 -23.73 -4.08
N TRP A 239 -2.85 -24.66 -4.94
CA TRP A 239 -3.64 -25.24 -6.02
C TRP A 239 -3.57 -26.78 -6.11
N ALA A 240 -2.99 -27.46 -5.11
CA ALA A 240 -2.95 -28.93 -5.00
C ALA A 240 -4.12 -29.46 -4.16
#